data_AF-A0A355F1N5-F1
#
_entry.id   AF-A0A355F1N5-F1
#
_cell.length_a   1.000
_cell.length_b   1.000
_cell.length_c   1.000
_cell.angle_alpha   90.00
_cell.angle_beta   90.00
_cell.angle_gamma   90.00
#
_symmetry.space_group_name_H-M   'P 1'
#
loop_
_entity.id
_entity.type
_entity.pdbx_description
1 polymer ?
#
loop_
_entity_poly.entity_id
_entity_poly.type
_entity_poly.pdbx_seq_one_letter_code
_entity_poly.pdbx_strand_id
1 'polypeptide(L)' 'GKGVLFKRFADIDVFDIEVATEDTEDFIRTVKLLEPTFGGINLEDIHAPQCFEIERRLKAEMSIPVFHDDQHGTA' A
#
# COMPACT_ATOMS: atom_id res chain seq x y z
N GLY A 1 7.93 7.97 7.26
CA GLY A 1 8.61 7.68 8.57
C GLY A 1 9.03 6.22 8.70
N LYS A 2 8.12 5.29 8.41
CA LYS A 2 8.38 3.85 8.34
C LYS A 2 9.50 3.47 7.37
N GLY A 3 9.70 4.23 6.29
CA GLY A 3 10.80 3.97 5.37
C GLY A 3 12.20 3.97 6.02
N VAL A 4 12.43 4.80 7.04
CA VAL A 4 13.68 4.77 7.81
C VAL A 4 13.82 3.47 8.62
N LEU A 5 12.71 2.95 9.16
CA LEU A 5 12.69 1.68 9.90
C LEU A 5 12.97 0.49 8.96
N PHE A 6 12.29 0.43 7.82
CA PHE A 6 12.51 -0.60 6.81
C PHE A 6 13.95 -0.58 6.29
N LYS A 7 14.51 0.59 5.99
CA LYS A 7 15.90 0.69 5.56
C LYS A 7 16.87 0.25 6.66
N ARG A 8 16.64 0.68 7.91
CA ARG A 8 17.55 0.39 9.03
C ARG A 8 17.57 -1.07 9.44
N PHE A 9 16.43 -1.75 9.40
CA PHE A 9 16.29 -3.10 9.95
C PHE A 9 16.16 -4.20 8.90
N ALA A 10 15.76 -3.88 7.67
CA ALA A 10 15.58 -4.86 6.59
C ALA A 10 16.34 -4.54 5.30
N ASP A 11 17.08 -3.42 5.26
CA ASP A 11 17.76 -2.90 4.06
C ASP A 11 16.83 -2.72 2.84
N ILE A 12 15.56 -2.39 3.12
CA ILE A 12 14.56 -2.13 2.08
C ILE A 12 14.48 -0.62 1.84
N ASP A 13 14.63 -0.22 0.57
CA ASP A 13 14.38 1.15 0.14
C ASP A 13 12.88 1.38 -0.01
N VAL A 14 12.35 2.36 0.73
CA VAL A 14 10.93 2.68 0.78
C VAL A 14 10.74 4.14 0.40
N PHE A 15 9.73 4.40 -0.42
CA PHE A 15 9.30 5.74 -0.81
C PHE A 15 7.88 5.96 -0.29
N ASP A 16 7.69 7.03 0.47
CA ASP A 16 6.35 7.47 0.92
C ASP A 16 5.65 8.13 -0.29
N ILE A 17 4.48 7.61 -0.68
CA ILE A 17 3.70 8.11 -1.83
C ILE A 17 2.28 8.42 -1.40
N GLU A 18 1.94 9.71 -1.42
CA GLU A 18 0.59 10.19 -1.14
C GLU A 18 -0.22 10.30 -2.44
N VAL A 19 -1.40 9.68 -2.47
CA VAL A 19 -2.34 9.78 -3.59
C VAL A 19 -3.45 10.76 -3.20
N ALA A 20 -3.46 11.93 -3.81
CA ALA A 20 -4.44 12.99 -3.53
C ALA A 20 -5.81 12.70 -4.18
N THR A 21 -6.49 11.64 -3.73
CA THR A 21 -7.86 11.29 -4.14
C THR A 21 -8.66 10.77 -2.95
N GLU A 22 -9.97 11.04 -2.96
CA GLU A 22 -10.93 10.42 -2.04
C GLU A 22 -11.74 9.29 -2.72
N ASP A 23 -11.59 9.12 -4.03
CA ASP A 23 -12.27 8.07 -4.79
C ASP A 23 -11.48 6.75 -4.74
N THR A 24 -12.15 5.70 -4.28
CA THR A 24 -11.58 4.36 -4.10
C THR A 24 -11.01 3.77 -5.40
N GLU A 25 -11.70 3.96 -6.52
CA GLU A 25 -11.27 3.35 -7.79
C GLU A 25 -10.10 4.10 -8.41
N ASP A 26 -10.08 5.42 -8.29
CA ASP A 26 -8.91 6.21 -8.69
C ASP A 26 -7.69 5.88 -7.84
N PHE A 27 -7.87 5.62 -6.54
CA PHE A 27 -6.80 5.15 -5.67
C PHE A 27 -6.26 3.78 -6.14
N ILE A 28 -7.14 2.79 -6.30
CA ILE A 28 -6.77 1.43 -6.76
C ILE A 28 -6.06 1.51 -8.12
N ARG A 29 -6.62 2.25 -9.08
CA ARG A 29 -6.03 2.43 -10.40
C ARG A 29 -4.63 3.04 -10.31
N THR A 30 -4.46 4.06 -9.48
CA THR A 30 -3.16 4.73 -9.30
C THR A 30 -2.12 3.77 -8.73
N VAL A 31 -2.46 3.01 -7.68
CA VAL A 31 -1.54 2.03 -7.09
C VAL A 31 -1.14 0.94 -8.11
N LYS A 32 -2.10 0.43 -8.89
CA LYS A 32 -1.81 -0.56 -9.94
C LYS A 32 -0.88 -0.01 -11.03
N LEU A 33 -1.00 1.26 -11.39
CA LEU A 33 -0.10 1.89 -12.37
C LEU A 33 1.34 2.00 -11.86
N LEU A 34 1.55 2.01 -10.54
CA LEU A 34 2.87 2.03 -9.91
C LEU A 34 3.51 0.64 -9.80
N GLU A 35 2.76 -0.45 -10.05
CA GLU A 35 3.23 -1.83 -9.92
C GLU A 35 4.59 -2.12 -10.58
N PRO A 36 4.89 -1.68 -11.82
CA PRO A 36 6.17 -1.99 -12.45
C PRO A 36 7.39 -1.36 -11.76
N THR A 37 7.17 -0.38 -10.89
CA THR A 37 8.24 0.37 -10.21
C THR A 37 8.64 -0.30 -8.88
N PHE A 38 7.70 -0.95 -8.20
CA PHE A 38 7.88 -1.41 -6.83
C PHE A 38 7.87 -2.94 -6.72
N GLY A 39 8.64 -3.47 -5.76
CA GLY A 39 8.63 -4.90 -5.42
C GLY A 39 7.52 -5.31 -4.46
N GLY A 40 6.78 -4.34 -3.89
CA GLY A 40 5.66 -4.55 -2.97
C GLY A 40 5.01 -3.22 -2.59
N ILE A 41 3.77 -3.29 -2.12
CA ILE A 41 2.99 -2.13 -1.66
C ILE A 41 2.62 -2.32 -0.19
N ASN A 42 2.89 -1.30 0.62
CA ASN A 42 2.38 -1.17 1.98
C ASN A 42 1.31 -0.06 2.01
N LEU A 43 0.05 -0.44 2.19
CA LEU A 43 -1.06 0.48 2.41
C LEU A 43 -1.02 0.96 3.86
N GLU A 44 -1.35 2.24 4.06
CA GLU A 44 -1.20 2.93 5.34
C GLU A 44 -2.26 4.03 5.44
N ASP A 45 -2.83 4.22 6.63
CA ASP A 45 -3.71 5.35 6.99
C ASP A 45 -4.94 5.53 6.08
N ILE A 46 -5.48 4.43 5.52
CA ILE A 46 -6.68 4.44 4.69
C ILE A 46 -7.92 4.18 5.56
N HIS A 47 -8.86 5.12 5.56
CA HIS A 47 -10.07 5.03 6.38
C HIS A 47 -10.98 3.84 5.98
N ALA A 48 -11.68 3.29 6.98
CA ALA A 48 -12.67 2.23 6.79
C ALA A 48 -14.05 2.80 6.39
N PRO A 49 -14.86 2.13 5.55
CA PRO A 49 -14.69 0.75 5.09
C PRO A 49 -13.88 0.61 3.78
N GLN A 50 -13.46 1.71 3.15
CA GLN A 50 -12.83 1.68 1.82
C GLN A 50 -11.55 0.84 1.80
N CYS A 51 -10.76 0.90 2.88
CA CYS A 51 -9.51 0.17 2.99
C CYS A 51 -9.65 -1.36 2.80
N PHE A 52 -10.77 -1.97 3.22
CA PHE A 52 -11.03 -3.39 3.01
C PHE A 52 -11.20 -3.74 1.52
N GLU A 53 -11.91 -2.90 0.78
CA GLU A 53 -12.11 -3.11 -0.65
C GLU A 53 -10.79 -2.90 -1.40
N ILE A 54 -10.07 -1.82 -1.09
CA ILE A 54 -8.78 -1.48 -1.69
C ILE A 54 -7.79 -2.63 -1.51
N GLU A 55 -7.59 -3.11 -0.28
CA GLU A 55 -6.67 -4.20 0.01
C GLU A 55 -7.06 -5.49 -0.73
N ARG A 56 -8.36 -5.88 -0.67
CA ARG A 56 -8.86 -7.09 -1.34
C ARG A 56 -8.63 -7.04 -2.84
N ARG A 57 -8.94 -5.90 -3.48
CA ARG A 57 -8.81 -5.72 -4.94
C ARG A 57 -7.34 -5.72 -5.35
N LEU A 58 -6.49 -4.95 -4.66
CA LEU A 58 -5.06 -4.88 -4.99
C LEU A 58 -4.36 -6.23 -4.79
N LYS A 59 -4.65 -6.97 -3.71
CA LYS A 59 -4.12 -8.34 -3.51
C LYS A 59 -4.55 -9.32 -4.61
N ALA A 60 -5.75 -9.16 -5.17
CA ALA A 60 -6.28 -10.06 -6.19
C ALA A 60 -5.79 -9.70 -7.61
N GLU A 61 -5.48 -8.43 -7.86
CA GLU A 61 -5.21 -7.91 -9.20
C GLU A 61 -3.74 -7.61 -9.50
N MET A 62 -2.91 -7.43 -8.47
CA MET A 62 -1.48 -7.14 -8.63
C MET A 62 -0.63 -8.41 -8.50
N SER A 63 0.51 -8.42 -9.19
CA SER A 63 1.49 -9.52 -9.15
C SER A 63 2.54 -9.40 -8.05
N ILE A 64 2.60 -8.25 -7.39
CA ILE A 64 3.48 -7.96 -6.25
C ILE A 64 2.74 -8.06 -4.92
N PRO A 65 3.41 -8.37 -3.80
CA PRO A 65 2.78 -8.42 -2.49
C PRO A 65 2.19 -7.06 -2.10
N VAL A 66 0.95 -7.10 -1.60
CA VAL A 66 0.24 -5.96 -1.03
C VAL A 66 -0.05 -6.26 0.43
N PHE A 67 0.40 -5.40 1.32
CA PHE A 67 0.17 -5.45 2.77
C PHE A 67 -0.54 -4.18 3.23
N HIS A 68 -1.23 -4.24 4.36
CA HIS A 68 -1.93 -3.09 4.93
C HIS A 68 -1.67 -3.05 6.44
N ASP A 69 -0.85 -2.10 6.87
CA ASP A 69 -0.26 -2.15 8.21
C ASP A 69 -1.31 -1.97 9.32
N ASP A 70 -2.33 -1.13 9.10
CA ASP A 70 -3.37 -0.85 10.10
C ASP A 70 -4.31 -2.03 10.38
N GLN A 71 -4.38 -3.01 9.49
CA GLN A 71 -5.19 -4.21 9.69
C GLN A 71 -4.43 -5.38 10.31
N HIS A 72 -3.12 -5.46 10.07
CA HIS A 72 -2.31 -6.62 10.46
C HIS A 72 -1.28 -6.32 11.56
N GLY A 73 -0.97 -5.05 11.83
CA GLY A 73 0.00 -4.62 12.85
C GLY A 73 -0.51 -4.69 14.30
N THR A 74 -1.82 -4.87 14.50
CA THR A 74 -2.46 -5.03 15.84
C THR A 74 -3.19 -6.36 16.03
N ALA A 75 -3.03 -7.31 15.10
CA ALA A 75 -3.63 -8.65 15.20
C ALA A 75 -2.74 -9.62 16.00
#